data_AF-A0A849W488-F1
#
_entry.id   AF-A0A849W488-F1
#
_cell.length_a   1.000
_cell.length_b   1.000
_cell.length_c   1.000
_cell.angle_alpha   90.00
_cell.angle_beta   90.00
_cell.angle_gamma   90.00
#
_symmetry.space_group_name_H-M   'P 1'
#
loop_
_entity.id
_entity.type
_entity.pdbx_description
1 polymer ?
#
loop_
_entity_poly.entity_id
_entity_poly.type
_entity_poly.pdbx_seq_one_letter_code
_entity_poly.pdbx_strand_id
1 'polypeptide(L)'
;MTRRKKIIIGVITVVIIGVIAAFLWWWFTRANLNNPVNQNVNQNPSEIQVPATLPTASAGLPDTTGVPEEQKDSQAELKAIAFTFAERFGSYSNEVYFSNLDDSADLMTAKMKAWVENFKLSQRQADNSEYYGVTTKAIAAEISEFDQDFNRAEVIVSTQRSESIVSTDNPRAFYQKLKLSMTQVDGAWKVDAAEWQ
;
A
#
# COMPACT_ATOMS: atom_id res chain seq x y z
N MET A 1 -16.98 61.58 -2.39
CA MET A 1 -16.50 60.83 -1.19
C MET A 1 -15.98 61.81 -0.14
N THR A 2 -16.52 61.77 1.08
CA THR A 2 -16.05 62.65 2.17
C THR A 2 -14.68 62.17 2.68
N ARG A 3 -13.82 63.11 3.12
CA ARG A 3 -12.44 62.80 3.58
C ARG A 3 -12.40 61.67 4.63
N ARG A 4 -13.44 61.57 5.46
CA ARG A 4 -13.63 60.50 6.46
C ARG A 4 -13.78 59.10 5.85
N LYS A 5 -14.50 58.96 4.73
CA LYS A 5 -14.66 57.67 4.03
C LYS A 5 -13.35 57.18 3.39
N LYS A 6 -12.49 58.10 2.91
CA LYS A 6 -11.17 57.76 2.35
C LYS A 6 -10.20 57.25 3.42
N ILE A 7 -10.24 57.84 4.62
CA ILE A 7 -9.41 57.40 5.76
C ILE A 7 -9.83 56.00 6.22
N ILE A 8 -11.13 55.75 6.36
CA ILE A 8 -11.65 54.45 6.79
C ILE A 8 -11.27 53.34 5.81
N ILE A 9 -11.40 53.57 4.50
CA ILE A 9 -11.01 52.60 3.47
C ILE A 9 -9.49 52.35 3.53
N GLY A 10 -8.68 53.40 3.69
CA GLY A 10 -7.23 53.26 3.82
C GLY A 10 -6.81 52.38 5.01
N VAL A 11 -7.44 52.58 6.17
CA VAL A 11 -7.15 51.78 7.38
C VAL A 11 -7.54 50.32 7.19
N ILE A 12 -8.71 50.05 6.59
CA ILE A 12 -9.17 48.67 6.33
C ILE A 12 -8.21 47.94 5.38
N THR A 13 -7.75 48.61 4.32
CA THR A 13 -6.79 48.01 3.37
C THR A 13 -5.47 47.65 4.04
N VAL A 14 -4.94 48.51 4.92
CA VAL A 14 -3.68 48.24 5.64
C VAL A 14 -3.85 47.06 6.61
N VAL A 15 -4.98 46.96 7.29
CA VAL A 15 -5.27 45.84 8.20
C VAL A 15 -5.36 44.52 7.43
N ILE A 16 -6.04 44.49 6.28
CA ILE A 16 -6.16 43.28 5.45
C ILE A 16 -4.78 42.83 4.95
N ILE A 17 -3.94 43.75 4.48
CA ILE A 17 -2.58 43.43 4.03
C ILE A 17 -1.74 42.87 5.19
N GLY A 18 -1.86 43.43 6.40
CA GLY A 18 -1.19 42.93 7.59
C GLY A 18 -1.60 41.50 7.96
N VAL A 19 -2.89 41.17 7.87
CA VAL A 19 -3.40 39.83 8.14
C VAL A 19 -2.89 38.82 7.11
N ILE A 20 -2.88 39.18 5.82
CA ILE A 20 -2.36 38.32 4.75
C ILE A 20 -0.86 38.07 4.93
N ALA A 21 -0.08 39.10 5.27
CA ALA A 21 1.35 38.97 5.52
C ALA A 21 1.65 38.06 6.73
N ALA A 22 0.88 38.19 7.82
CA ALA A 22 1.00 37.32 8.99
C ALA A 22 0.65 35.87 8.67
N PHE A 23 -0.39 35.64 7.86
CA PHE A 23 -0.80 34.31 7.43
C PHE A 23 0.26 33.64 6.54
N LEU A 24 0.80 34.37 5.56
CA LEU A 24 1.88 33.87 4.70
C LEU A 24 3.15 33.55 5.50
N TRP A 25 3.54 34.43 6.43
CA TRP A 25 4.71 34.18 7.28
C TRP A 25 4.54 32.94 8.15
N TRP A 26 3.35 32.73 8.72
CA TRP A 26 3.04 31.53 9.49
C TRP A 26 3.04 30.26 8.63
N TRP A 27 2.55 30.34 7.40
CA TRP A 27 2.56 29.22 6.45
C TRP A 27 3.99 28.82 6.07
N PHE A 28 4.83 29.79 5.71
CA PHE A 28 6.21 29.52 5.29
C PHE A 28 7.12 29.05 6.44
N THR A 29 6.86 29.45 7.68
CA THR A 29 7.68 29.03 8.84
C THR A 29 7.37 27.61 9.32
N ARG A 30 6.19 27.06 9.04
CA ARG A 30 5.86 25.66 9.36
C ARG A 30 6.38 24.64 8.34
N ALA A 31 6.77 25.08 7.15
CA ALA A 31 7.22 24.20 6.07
C ALA A 31 8.67 23.66 6.24
N ASN A 32 9.46 24.14 7.21
CA ASN A 32 10.90 23.85 7.29
C ASN A 32 11.38 23.08 8.54
N LEU A 33 10.51 22.35 9.25
CA LEU A 33 10.91 21.72 10.53
C LEU A 33 11.04 20.20 10.58
N ASN A 34 10.98 19.45 9.47
CA ASN A 34 11.26 18.00 9.50
C ASN A 34 12.01 17.51 8.25
N ASN A 35 13.32 17.73 8.20
CA ASN A 35 14.21 16.95 7.33
C ASN A 35 15.21 16.19 8.20
N PRO A 36 15.00 14.89 8.50
CA PRO A 36 16.12 14.05 8.89
C PRO A 36 17.04 13.90 7.68
N VAL A 37 18.27 14.40 7.80
CA VAL A 37 19.37 14.12 6.88
C VAL A 37 19.62 12.61 6.91
N ASN A 38 19.13 11.88 5.91
CA ASN A 38 19.62 10.53 5.63
C ASN A 38 20.95 10.66 4.90
N GLN A 39 22.03 10.32 5.60
CA GLN A 39 23.33 10.14 4.98
C GLN A 39 23.26 8.99 3.99
N ASN A 40 23.51 9.31 2.73
CA ASN A 40 23.61 8.35 1.65
C ASN A 40 24.97 7.64 1.77
N VAL A 41 24.99 6.46 2.39
CA VAL A 41 26.19 5.61 2.38
C VAL A 41 26.20 4.86 1.06
N ASN A 42 27.05 5.34 0.16
CA ASN A 42 27.36 4.70 -1.10
C ASN A 42 28.13 3.39 -0.83
N GLN A 43 27.44 2.24 -0.88
CA GLN A 43 28.09 0.93 -0.92
C GLN A 43 28.08 0.42 -2.36
N ASN A 44 29.28 0.41 -2.94
CA ASN A 44 29.61 -0.31 -4.16
C ASN A 44 29.32 -1.82 -3.98
N PRO A 45 28.97 -2.59 -5.03
CA PRO A 45 28.62 -4.00 -4.88
C PRO A 45 29.86 -4.81 -4.51
N SER A 46 29.90 -5.30 -3.28
CA SER A 46 30.82 -6.38 -2.91
C SER A 46 30.24 -7.70 -3.42
N GLU A 47 31.11 -8.41 -4.11
CA GLU A 47 31.01 -9.76 -4.65
C GLU A 47 30.35 -10.75 -3.67
N ILE A 48 29.40 -11.54 -4.19
CA ILE A 48 28.70 -12.59 -3.45
C ILE A 48 29.72 -13.67 -3.06
N GLN A 49 30.13 -13.71 -1.79
CA GLN A 49 30.71 -14.90 -1.18
C GLN A 49 29.61 -15.61 -0.42
N VAL A 50 29.28 -16.83 -0.86
CA VAL A 50 28.36 -17.75 -0.18
C VAL A 50 29.06 -18.33 1.05
N PRO A 51 28.60 -18.08 2.29
CA PRO A 51 29.06 -18.82 3.45
C PRO A 51 28.15 -20.04 3.63
N ALA A 52 28.68 -21.21 3.32
CA ALA A 52 28.14 -22.47 3.78
C ALA A 52 28.34 -22.56 5.30
N THR A 53 27.26 -22.37 6.07
CA THR A 53 26.82 -23.15 7.26
C THR A 53 25.76 -22.34 8.01
N LEU A 54 24.53 -22.84 8.01
CA LEU A 54 23.45 -22.37 8.88
C LEU A 54 23.76 -22.72 10.33
N PRO A 55 23.76 -21.77 11.29
CA PRO A 55 23.60 -22.09 12.69
C PRO A 55 22.12 -22.39 12.96
N THR A 56 21.84 -23.61 13.42
CA THR A 56 20.58 -23.98 14.06
C THR A 56 20.37 -23.10 15.29
N ALA A 57 19.61 -22.02 15.13
CA ALA A 57 19.03 -21.28 16.25
C ALA A 57 17.67 -21.89 16.58
N SER A 58 17.69 -22.92 17.41
CA SER A 58 16.55 -23.31 18.24
C SER A 58 16.33 -22.19 19.26
N ALA A 59 15.43 -21.26 18.94
CA ALA A 59 14.83 -20.34 19.89
C ALA A 59 13.36 -20.77 20.03
N GLY A 60 13.04 -21.30 21.21
CA GLY A 60 11.75 -21.92 21.53
C GLY A 60 10.56 -21.02 21.17
N LEU A 61 9.74 -21.51 20.24
CA LEU A 61 8.37 -21.06 20.07
C LEU A 61 7.48 -21.83 21.06
N PRO A 62 6.42 -21.20 21.60
CA PRO A 62 5.45 -21.91 22.43
C PRO A 62 4.85 -23.07 21.64
N ASP A 63 4.80 -24.21 22.34
CA ASP A 63 4.23 -25.48 21.89
C ASP A 63 2.78 -25.28 21.39
N THR A 64 2.58 -25.26 20.08
CA THR A 64 1.24 -25.31 19.47
C THR A 64 0.82 -26.77 19.36
N THR A 65 0.49 -27.32 20.53
CA THR A 65 -0.17 -28.62 20.68
C THR A 65 -1.56 -28.55 20.04
N GLY A 66 -1.77 -29.28 18.93
CA GLY A 66 -3.11 -29.69 18.49
C GLY A 66 -3.53 -29.40 17.04
N VAL A 67 -2.76 -28.64 16.24
CA VAL A 67 -3.12 -28.42 14.81
C VAL A 67 -2.52 -29.53 13.93
N PRO A 68 -3.33 -30.28 13.16
CA PRO A 68 -2.84 -31.27 12.20
C PRO A 68 -1.81 -30.68 11.24
N GLU A 69 -0.81 -31.46 10.86
CA GLU A 69 0.31 -31.03 10.01
C GLU A 69 -0.18 -30.49 8.65
N GLU A 70 -1.17 -31.16 8.04
CA GLU A 70 -1.83 -30.73 6.79
C GLU A 70 -2.51 -29.35 6.87
N GLN A 71 -3.07 -29.02 8.03
CA GLN A 71 -3.68 -27.71 8.28
C GLN A 71 -2.61 -26.62 8.43
N LYS A 72 -1.46 -26.92 9.04
CA LYS A 72 -0.34 -25.97 9.15
C LYS A 72 0.22 -25.64 7.77
N ASP A 73 0.37 -26.62 6.89
CA ASP A 73 0.85 -26.44 5.53
C ASP A 73 -0.12 -25.59 4.69
N SER A 74 -1.43 -25.87 4.79
CA SER A 74 -2.48 -25.09 4.13
C SER A 74 -2.50 -23.62 4.57
N GLN A 75 -2.29 -23.36 5.87
CA GLN A 75 -2.24 -21.99 6.40
C GLN A 75 -0.98 -21.24 5.95
N ALA A 76 0.16 -21.92 5.81
CA ALA A 76 1.37 -21.33 5.28
C ALA A 76 1.20 -20.96 3.79
N GLU A 77 0.58 -21.84 2.99
CA GLU A 77 0.25 -21.58 1.59
C GLU A 77 -0.66 -20.35 1.44
N LEU A 78 -1.76 -20.29 2.22
CA LEU A 78 -2.69 -19.15 2.23
C LEU A 78 -1.96 -17.83 2.48
N LYS A 79 -1.07 -17.79 3.48
CA LYS A 79 -0.29 -16.59 3.80
C LYS A 79 0.66 -16.20 2.67
N ALA A 80 1.34 -17.17 2.06
CA ALA A 80 2.26 -16.90 0.94
C ALA A 80 1.53 -16.32 -0.29
N ILE A 81 0.37 -16.89 -0.63
CA ILE A 81 -0.48 -16.37 -1.70
C ILE A 81 -0.99 -14.98 -1.34
N ALA A 82 -1.49 -14.78 -0.12
CA ALA A 82 -2.00 -13.49 0.34
C ALA A 82 -0.95 -12.38 0.28
N PHE A 83 0.30 -12.65 0.70
CA PHE A 83 1.41 -11.70 0.59
C PHE A 83 1.67 -11.32 -0.86
N THR A 84 1.89 -12.33 -1.72
CA THR A 84 2.20 -12.11 -3.13
C THR A 84 1.08 -11.36 -3.84
N PHE A 85 -0.17 -11.77 -3.57
CA PHE A 85 -1.35 -11.16 -4.14
C PHE A 85 -1.49 -9.70 -3.68
N ALA A 86 -1.35 -9.40 -2.39
CA ALA A 86 -1.50 -8.04 -1.87
C ALA A 86 -0.47 -7.07 -2.46
N GLU A 87 0.77 -7.50 -2.65
CA GLU A 87 1.82 -6.67 -3.26
C GLU A 87 1.53 -6.41 -4.74
N ARG A 88 1.15 -7.45 -5.51
CA ARG A 88 0.80 -7.30 -6.93
C ARG A 88 -0.48 -6.49 -7.10
N PHE A 89 -1.54 -6.83 -6.38
CA PHE A 89 -2.84 -6.16 -6.44
C PHE A 89 -2.75 -4.68 -6.01
N GLY A 90 -1.99 -4.40 -4.95
CA GLY A 90 -1.88 -3.07 -4.40
C GLY A 90 -0.91 -2.14 -5.12
N SER A 91 -0.01 -2.67 -5.96
CA SER A 91 0.99 -1.87 -6.65
C SER A 91 0.58 -1.62 -8.10
N TYR A 92 0.34 -0.38 -8.50
CA TYR A 92 -0.08 -0.04 -9.87
C TYR A 92 0.34 1.37 -10.25
N SER A 93 0.39 1.67 -11.54
CA SER A 93 0.44 3.04 -12.05
C SER A 93 -0.46 3.21 -13.27
N ASN A 94 -0.86 4.45 -13.52
CA ASN A 94 -1.67 4.81 -14.69
C ASN A 94 -0.88 4.70 -16.02
N GLU A 95 0.45 4.68 -15.99
CA GLU A 95 1.30 4.53 -17.18
C GLU A 95 1.43 3.09 -17.68
N VAL A 96 1.32 2.10 -16.79
CA VAL A 96 1.47 0.67 -17.12
C VAL A 96 0.15 -0.10 -17.17
N TYR A 97 -0.97 0.61 -17.16
CA TYR A 97 -2.33 0.06 -17.32
C TYR A 97 -2.64 -1.18 -16.45
N PHE A 98 -2.16 -1.19 -15.20
CA PHE A 98 -2.41 -2.27 -14.23
C PHE A 98 -1.90 -3.66 -14.67
N SER A 99 -0.81 -3.74 -15.44
CA SER A 99 -0.22 -5.02 -15.90
C SER A 99 0.13 -5.99 -14.76
N ASN A 100 0.43 -5.47 -13.57
CA ASN A 100 0.63 -6.21 -12.34
C ASN A 100 -0.57 -7.12 -11.95
N LEU A 101 -1.78 -6.75 -12.37
CA LEU A 101 -2.98 -7.56 -12.14
C LEU A 101 -3.01 -8.78 -13.08
N ASP A 102 -2.43 -8.66 -14.28
CA ASP A 102 -2.30 -9.77 -15.22
C ASP A 102 -1.30 -10.81 -14.68
N ASP A 103 -0.20 -10.33 -14.08
CA ASP A 103 0.80 -11.19 -13.44
C ASP A 103 0.23 -11.98 -12.25
N SER A 104 -0.85 -11.51 -11.62
CA SER A 104 -1.48 -12.20 -10.48
C SER A 104 -2.69 -13.06 -10.87
N ALA A 105 -2.98 -13.20 -12.16
CA ALA A 105 -4.15 -13.94 -12.64
C ALA A 105 -4.19 -15.40 -12.13
N ASP A 106 -3.05 -16.09 -12.03
CA ASP A 106 -3.04 -17.49 -11.57
C ASP A 106 -3.43 -17.65 -10.10
N LEU A 107 -3.33 -16.58 -9.32
CA LEU A 107 -3.74 -16.53 -7.92
C LEU A 107 -5.23 -16.20 -7.76
N MET A 108 -5.96 -15.93 -8.85
CA MET A 108 -7.35 -15.48 -8.83
C MET A 108 -8.33 -16.57 -9.26
N THR A 109 -9.51 -16.59 -8.64
CA THR A 109 -10.67 -17.31 -9.19
C THR A 109 -11.16 -16.65 -10.49
N ALA A 110 -11.98 -17.37 -11.26
CA ALA A 110 -12.61 -16.79 -12.46
C ALA A 110 -13.44 -15.53 -12.13
N LYS A 111 -14.09 -15.52 -10.96
CA LYS A 111 -14.84 -14.36 -10.46
C LYS A 111 -13.92 -13.16 -10.21
N MET A 112 -12.81 -13.36 -9.51
CA MET A 112 -11.87 -12.27 -9.23
C MET A 112 -11.20 -11.74 -10.50
N LYS A 113 -10.87 -12.62 -11.46
CA LYS A 113 -10.40 -12.21 -12.80
C LYS A 113 -11.39 -11.30 -13.52
N ALA A 114 -12.67 -11.68 -13.53
CA ALA A 114 -13.72 -10.87 -14.14
C ALA A 114 -13.88 -9.51 -13.45
N TRP A 115 -13.73 -9.46 -12.13
CA TRP A 115 -13.73 -8.19 -11.39
C TRP A 115 -12.55 -7.30 -11.81
N VAL A 116 -11.34 -7.87 -11.90
CA VAL A 116 -10.12 -7.15 -12.33
C VAL A 116 -10.27 -6.57 -13.73
N GLU A 117 -10.80 -7.32 -14.68
CA GLU A 117 -11.02 -6.83 -16.05
C GLU A 117 -12.02 -5.66 -16.08
N ASN A 118 -13.10 -5.75 -15.31
CA ASN A 118 -14.05 -4.64 -15.19
C ASN A 118 -13.42 -3.40 -14.54
N PHE A 119 -12.59 -3.58 -13.53
CA PHE A 119 -11.83 -2.48 -12.90
C PHE A 119 -10.88 -1.82 -13.90
N LYS A 120 -10.11 -2.60 -14.67
CA LYS A 120 -9.21 -2.06 -15.70
C LYS A 120 -9.98 -1.24 -16.75
N LEU A 121 -11.16 -1.71 -17.17
CA LEU A 121 -12.01 -1.00 -18.11
C LEU A 121 -12.54 0.33 -17.55
N SER A 122 -12.92 0.39 -16.27
CA SER A 122 -13.38 1.64 -15.65
C SER A 122 -12.25 2.67 -15.53
N GLN A 123 -11.02 2.22 -15.25
CA GLN A 123 -9.87 3.12 -15.12
C GLN A 123 -9.40 3.70 -16.46
N ARG A 124 -9.65 3.03 -17.59
CA ARG A 124 -9.35 3.57 -18.93
C ARG A 124 -10.18 4.78 -19.32
N GLN A 125 -11.32 5.01 -18.67
CA GLN A 125 -12.21 6.14 -18.97
C GLN A 125 -11.85 7.41 -18.17
N ALA A 126 -10.90 7.32 -17.23
CA ALA A 126 -10.44 8.46 -16.45
C ALA A 126 -9.35 9.24 -17.21
N ASP A 127 -9.53 10.56 -17.30
CA ASP A 127 -8.54 11.48 -17.90
C ASP A 127 -7.33 11.60 -16.95
N ASN A 128 -6.21 10.97 -17.31
CA ASN A 128 -5.04 10.77 -16.46
C ASN A 128 -3.84 11.54 -17.00
N SER A 129 -3.91 12.88 -17.02
CA SER A 129 -2.82 13.72 -17.55
C SER A 129 -1.58 13.78 -16.64
N GLU A 130 -1.71 13.43 -15.36
CA GLU A 130 -0.62 13.44 -14.38
C GLU A 130 -0.27 12.00 -13.96
N TYR A 131 1.02 11.74 -13.74
CA TYR A 131 1.48 10.44 -13.22
C TYR A 131 0.85 10.15 -11.86
N TYR A 132 0.31 8.95 -11.72
CA TYR A 132 -0.18 8.40 -10.47
C TYR A 132 0.30 6.96 -10.32
N GLY A 133 1.00 6.68 -9.22
CA GLY A 133 1.47 5.34 -8.91
C GLY A 133 1.36 5.02 -7.43
N VAL A 134 1.08 3.76 -7.12
CA VAL A 134 1.13 3.21 -5.77
C VAL A 134 2.04 1.99 -5.78
N THR A 135 2.91 1.91 -4.78
CA THR A 135 3.69 0.70 -4.47
C THR A 135 3.24 0.15 -3.12
N THR A 136 3.05 -1.16 -3.04
CA THR A 136 2.58 -1.86 -1.83
C THR A 136 3.61 -2.86 -1.35
N LYS A 137 3.87 -2.85 -0.04
CA LYS A 137 4.64 -3.86 0.67
C LYS A 137 3.75 -4.55 1.69
N ALA A 138 3.68 -5.87 1.64
CA ALA A 138 2.99 -6.64 2.66
C ALA A 138 3.87 -6.76 3.92
N ILE A 139 3.28 -6.55 5.10
CA ILE A 139 3.98 -6.54 6.39
C ILE A 139 3.66 -7.81 7.18
N ALA A 140 2.37 -8.16 7.24
CA ALA A 140 1.88 -9.30 8.00
C ALA A 140 0.60 -9.84 7.35
N ALA A 141 0.37 -11.15 7.48
CA ALA A 141 -0.86 -11.81 7.07
C ALA A 141 -1.42 -12.63 8.24
N GLU A 142 -2.67 -12.35 8.58
CA GLU A 142 -3.43 -13.01 9.64
C GLU A 142 -4.62 -13.72 9.00
N ILE A 143 -4.81 -15.00 9.32
CA ILE A 143 -5.99 -15.74 8.87
C ILE A 143 -7.09 -15.45 9.90
N SER A 144 -8.07 -14.62 9.53
CA SER A 144 -9.18 -14.23 10.41
C SER A 144 -10.25 -15.31 10.50
N GLU A 145 -10.46 -16.05 9.40
CA GLU A 145 -11.38 -17.20 9.33
C GLU A 145 -10.77 -18.33 8.49
N PHE A 146 -10.95 -19.58 8.91
CA PHE A 146 -10.53 -20.76 8.15
C PHE A 146 -11.57 -21.86 8.29
N ASP A 147 -12.21 -22.19 7.18
CA ASP A 147 -13.23 -23.21 7.07
C ASP A 147 -12.76 -24.30 6.10
N GLN A 148 -12.27 -25.40 6.69
CA GLN A 148 -11.73 -26.53 5.94
C GLN A 148 -12.84 -27.35 5.26
N ASP A 149 -14.02 -27.42 5.84
CA ASP A 149 -15.13 -28.21 5.28
C ASP A 149 -15.66 -27.57 3.99
N PHE A 150 -15.64 -26.24 3.93
CA PHE A 150 -16.09 -25.48 2.77
C PHE A 150 -14.95 -24.98 1.88
N ASN A 151 -13.69 -25.29 2.19
CA ASN A 151 -12.49 -24.83 1.49
C ASN A 151 -12.48 -23.31 1.29
N ARG A 152 -12.69 -22.57 2.40
CA ARG A 152 -12.70 -21.11 2.43
C ARG A 152 -11.82 -20.58 3.53
N ALA A 153 -11.24 -19.42 3.29
CA ALA A 153 -10.50 -18.69 4.30
C ALA A 153 -10.67 -17.18 4.10
N GLU A 154 -10.55 -16.43 5.18
CA GLU A 154 -10.37 -15.00 5.15
C GLU A 154 -8.98 -14.65 5.68
N VAL A 155 -8.24 -13.84 4.93
CA VAL A 155 -6.90 -13.40 5.29
C VAL A 155 -6.85 -11.87 5.30
N ILE A 156 -6.42 -11.30 6.41
CA ILE A 156 -6.15 -9.88 6.58
C ILE A 156 -4.66 -9.64 6.38
N VAL A 157 -4.32 -8.90 5.33
CA VAL A 157 -2.95 -8.49 5.04
C VAL A 157 -2.74 -7.04 5.48
N SER A 158 -1.83 -6.83 6.42
CA SER A 158 -1.38 -5.47 6.78
C SER A 158 -0.34 -5.01 5.77
N THR A 159 -0.50 -3.83 5.20
CA THR A 159 0.38 -3.30 4.15
C THR A 159 0.91 -1.92 4.48
N GLN A 160 2.10 -1.61 3.95
CA GLN A 160 2.60 -0.26 3.78
C GLN A 160 2.49 0.10 2.30
N ARG A 161 1.83 1.23 2.02
CA ARG A 161 1.59 1.73 0.66
C ARG A 161 2.30 3.06 0.51
N SER A 162 2.83 3.30 -0.69
CA SER A 162 3.57 4.50 -1.03
C SER A 162 2.99 5.08 -2.30
N GLU A 163 2.39 6.27 -2.21
CA GLU A 163 1.71 6.95 -3.32
C GLU A 163 2.61 8.04 -3.89
N SER A 164 2.70 8.08 -5.22
CA SER A 164 3.47 9.05 -6.00
C SER A 164 2.54 9.78 -6.96
N ILE A 165 2.59 11.11 -6.95
CA ILE A 165 1.76 11.98 -7.79
C ILE A 165 2.70 12.95 -8.50
N VAL A 166 2.60 13.07 -9.82
CA VAL A 166 3.48 13.88 -10.69
C VAL A 166 4.93 13.39 -10.78
N SER A 167 5.56 13.04 -9.66
CA SER A 167 6.91 12.47 -9.56
C SER A 167 6.95 11.31 -8.56
N THR A 168 7.93 10.43 -8.71
CA THR A 168 8.31 9.41 -7.72
C THR A 168 9.16 9.98 -6.59
N ASP A 169 9.54 11.26 -6.65
CA ASP A 169 10.29 11.95 -5.61
C ASP A 169 9.38 12.28 -4.42
N ASN A 170 9.77 11.83 -3.23
CA ASN A 170 9.04 12.02 -1.96
C ASN A 170 7.63 11.39 -1.93
N PRO A 171 7.51 10.07 -2.11
CA PRO A 171 6.21 9.43 -2.11
C PRO A 171 5.59 9.45 -0.71
N ARG A 172 4.26 9.57 -0.65
CA ARG A 172 3.51 9.58 0.60
C ARG A 172 3.30 8.15 1.08
N ALA A 173 3.91 7.78 2.20
CA ALA A 173 3.68 6.49 2.84
C ALA A 173 2.42 6.50 3.72
N PHE A 174 1.66 5.41 3.69
CA PHE A 174 0.51 5.16 4.56
C PHE A 174 0.34 3.66 4.82
N TYR A 175 -0.42 3.31 5.85
CA TYR A 175 -0.71 1.92 6.20
C TYR A 175 -2.18 1.61 5.91
N GLN A 176 -2.43 0.45 5.35
CA GLN A 176 -3.78 0.00 5.02
C GLN A 176 -3.87 -1.51 5.13
N LYS A 177 -5.04 -2.03 5.50
CA LYS A 177 -5.29 -3.46 5.51
C LYS A 177 -6.02 -3.87 4.24
N LEU A 178 -5.69 -5.06 3.74
CA LEU A 178 -6.40 -5.71 2.64
C LEU A 178 -7.04 -6.99 3.17
N LYS A 179 -8.36 -7.06 3.10
CA LYS A 179 -9.11 -8.27 3.38
C LYS A 179 -9.20 -9.10 2.10
N LEU A 180 -8.76 -10.35 2.17
CA LEU A 180 -8.80 -11.31 1.07
C LEU A 180 -9.75 -12.44 1.43
N SER A 181 -10.75 -12.67 0.58
CA SER A 181 -11.56 -13.89 0.63
C SER A 181 -10.91 -14.93 -0.28
N MET A 182 -10.57 -16.08 0.25
CA MET A 182 -9.86 -17.15 -0.45
C MET A 182 -10.70 -18.41 -0.50
N THR A 183 -10.59 -19.16 -1.60
CA THR A 183 -11.27 -20.45 -1.77
C THR A 183 -10.39 -21.41 -2.55
N GLN A 184 -10.48 -22.69 -2.22
CA GLN A 184 -9.76 -23.72 -2.97
C GLN A 184 -10.54 -24.09 -4.23
N VAL A 185 -9.88 -24.04 -5.38
CA VAL A 185 -10.41 -24.44 -6.68
C VAL A 185 -9.44 -25.44 -7.29
N ASP A 186 -9.94 -26.61 -7.65
CA ASP A 186 -9.15 -27.71 -8.23
C ASP A 186 -7.91 -28.08 -7.39
N GLY A 187 -8.04 -28.03 -6.06
CA GLY A 187 -6.97 -28.36 -5.12
C GLY A 187 -5.96 -27.22 -4.85
N ALA A 188 -6.10 -26.06 -5.48
CA ALA A 188 -5.23 -24.90 -5.26
C ALA A 188 -5.99 -23.74 -4.62
N TRP A 189 -5.39 -23.08 -3.62
CA TRP A 189 -5.96 -21.88 -3.03
C TRP A 189 -5.90 -20.70 -4.01
N LYS A 190 -7.01 -19.96 -4.12
CA LYS A 190 -7.12 -18.77 -4.97
C LYS A 190 -7.89 -17.66 -4.25
N VAL A 191 -7.59 -16.42 -4.63
CA VAL A 191 -8.29 -15.22 -4.16
C VAL A 191 -9.58 -15.06 -4.95
N ASP A 192 -10.70 -15.00 -4.23
CA ASP A 192 -12.04 -14.81 -4.78
C ASP A 192 -12.53 -13.36 -4.67
N ALA A 193 -12.03 -12.61 -3.67
CA ALA A 193 -12.32 -11.19 -3.51
C ALA A 193 -11.19 -10.48 -2.74
N ALA A 194 -11.05 -9.17 -2.97
CA ALA A 194 -10.10 -8.31 -2.29
C ALA A 194 -10.75 -6.97 -1.95
N GLU A 195 -10.64 -6.53 -0.70
CA GLU A 195 -11.27 -5.31 -0.18
C GLU A 195 -10.31 -4.54 0.73
N TRP A 196 -10.01 -3.27 0.38
CA TRP A 196 -9.23 -2.38 1.23
C TRP A 196 -10.06 -1.90 2.43
N GLN A 197 -9.45 -1.88 3.62
CA GLN A 197 -10.05 -1.43 4.88
C GLN A 197 -9.37 -0.16 5.42
#